data_AF-A0A368GAQ4-F1
#
_entry.id   AF-A0A368GAQ4-F1
#
_cell.length_a   1.000
_cell.length_b   1.000
_cell.length_c   1.000
_cell.angle_alpha   90.00
_cell.angle_beta   90.00
_cell.angle_gamma   90.00
#
_symmetry.space_group_name_H-M   'P 1'
#
loop_
_entity.id
_entity.type
_entity.pdbx_description
1 polymer ?
#
loop_
_entity_poly.entity_id
_entity_poly.type
_entity_poly.pdbx_seq_one_letter_code
_entity_poly.pdbx_strand_id
1 'polypeptide(L)'
;MTDTLRDEYVRLHNFRRGLLAKGQIPRKDGKYLPMASNMMAITYDCSLEEGAISWAAQCPKASSPQSFRPGLGENCYSFPATRFNFDTAAKKSVTEWWKPIRDVNYFEKVVVFRPFHEGAPISTFTQMGWATSNKLGCSIVKCTTSNRYVGVCRYSPRYSLIRSP
;
A
#
# COMPACT_ATOMS: atom_id res chain seq x y z
N MET A 1 -1.19 -1.64 17.80
CA MET A 1 -0.18 -0.88 17.02
C MET A 1 0.74 -0.16 17.99
N THR A 2 2.03 -0.07 17.68
CA THR A 2 3.02 0.69 18.46
C THR A 2 3.59 1.79 17.59
N ASP A 3 4.15 2.84 18.20
CA ASP A 3 4.74 3.96 17.44
C ASP A 3 5.87 3.48 16.51
N THR A 4 6.69 2.53 16.95
CA THR A 4 7.70 1.89 16.09
C THR A 4 7.12 1.32 14.81
N LEU A 5 5.97 0.65 14.88
CA LEU A 5 5.32 0.10 13.68
C LEU A 5 4.70 1.21 12.82
N ARG A 6 4.12 2.24 13.43
CA ARG A 6 3.57 3.41 12.71
C ARG A 6 4.67 4.11 11.92
N ASP A 7 5.77 4.41 12.57
CA ASP A 7 6.94 5.04 11.97
C ASP A 7 7.54 4.18 10.86
N GLU A 8 7.61 2.86 11.06
CA GLU A 8 8.12 1.94 10.05
C GLU A 8 7.23 1.91 8.80
N TYR A 9 5.91 1.90 8.96
CA TYR A 9 4.99 2.01 7.81
C TYR A 9 5.20 3.33 7.05
N VAL A 10 5.24 4.47 7.75
CA VAL A 10 5.46 5.78 7.11
C VAL A 10 6.80 5.81 6.39
N ARG A 11 7.87 5.38 7.06
CA ARG A 11 9.24 5.36 6.53
C ARG A 11 9.32 4.50 5.26
N LEU A 12 8.80 3.28 5.28
CA LEU A 12 8.85 2.36 4.14
C LEU A 12 8.04 2.86 2.93
N HIS A 13 6.92 3.55 3.18
CA HIS A 13 6.14 4.17 2.11
C HIS A 13 6.86 5.39 1.53
N ASN A 14 7.30 6.33 2.37
CA ASN A 14 7.98 7.54 1.91
C ASN A 14 9.31 7.22 1.21
N PHE A 15 10.04 6.20 1.66
CA PHE A 15 11.23 5.71 0.96
C PHE A 15 10.90 5.28 -0.48
N ARG A 16 9.90 4.42 -0.65
CA ARG A 16 9.47 3.92 -1.98
C ARG A 16 8.91 5.03 -2.87
N ARG A 17 8.08 5.91 -2.31
CA ARG A 17 7.52 7.09 -3.00
C ARG A 17 8.63 8.06 -3.42
N GLY A 18 9.65 8.25 -2.60
CA GLY A 18 10.82 9.07 -2.92
C GLY A 18 11.64 8.50 -4.08
N LEU A 19 11.87 7.18 -4.11
CA LEU A 19 12.50 6.52 -5.26
C LEU A 19 11.64 6.64 -6.53
N LEU A 20 10.32 6.45 -6.41
CA LEU A 20 9.39 6.61 -7.53
C LEU A 20 9.41 8.04 -8.07
N ALA A 21 9.36 9.05 -7.19
CA ALA A 21 9.40 10.45 -7.58
C ALA A 21 10.67 10.82 -8.37
N LYS A 22 11.80 10.19 -8.02
CA LYS A 22 13.09 10.36 -8.69
C LYS A 22 13.26 9.51 -9.95
N GLY A 23 12.25 8.73 -10.36
CA GLY A 23 12.35 7.83 -11.51
C GLY A 23 13.36 6.70 -11.29
N GLN A 24 13.49 6.18 -10.07
CA GLN A 24 14.46 5.14 -9.70
C GLN A 24 13.81 3.77 -9.47
N ILE A 25 12.58 3.58 -9.95
CA ILE A 25 11.85 2.31 -9.83
C ILE A 25 11.88 1.59 -11.17
N PRO A 26 12.57 0.44 -11.28
CA PRO A 26 12.61 -0.33 -12.51
C PRO A 26 11.29 -1.09 -12.73
N ARG A 27 10.91 -1.21 -13.99
CA ARG A 27 9.88 -2.14 -14.49
C ARG A 27 10.49 -3.52 -14.73
N LYS A 28 9.67 -4.48 -15.18
CA LYS A 28 10.13 -5.83 -15.53
C LYS A 28 11.23 -5.84 -16.59
N ASP A 29 11.18 -4.95 -17.57
CA ASP A 29 12.18 -4.82 -18.64
C ASP A 29 13.47 -4.06 -18.23
N GLY A 30 13.59 -3.69 -16.95
CA GLY A 30 14.75 -2.96 -16.43
C GLY A 30 14.73 -1.45 -16.73
N LYS A 31 13.80 -0.94 -17.54
CA LYS A 31 13.64 0.50 -17.74
C LYS A 31 12.98 1.12 -16.51
N TYR A 32 13.39 2.32 -16.17
CA TYR A 32 12.83 3.06 -15.04
C TYR A 32 11.48 3.71 -15.36
N LEU A 33 10.63 3.79 -14.34
CA LEU A 33 9.40 4.60 -14.38
C LEU A 33 9.73 6.10 -14.49
N PRO A 34 8.83 6.91 -15.08
CA PRO A 34 9.01 8.35 -15.15
C PRO A 34 9.02 9.00 -13.75
N MET A 35 9.67 10.16 -13.65
CA MET A 35 9.67 11.00 -12.45
C MET A 35 8.26 11.53 -12.15
N ALA A 36 7.98 11.80 -10.88
CA ALA A 36 6.73 12.43 -10.46
C ALA A 36 6.98 13.87 -10.00
N SER A 37 6.19 14.82 -10.50
CA SER A 37 6.32 16.25 -10.18
C SER A 37 5.56 16.66 -8.92
N ASN A 38 4.62 15.85 -8.43
CA ASN A 38 3.69 16.20 -7.34
C ASN A 38 3.52 15.09 -6.28
N MET A 39 4.54 14.24 -6.09
CA MET A 39 4.49 13.17 -5.09
C MET A 39 4.48 13.73 -3.66
N MET A 40 3.34 13.67 -2.97
CA MET A 40 3.22 14.16 -1.60
C MET A 40 3.84 13.18 -0.60
N ALA A 41 4.50 13.71 0.43
CA ALA A 41 4.96 12.88 1.56
C ALA A 41 3.76 12.38 2.38
N ILE A 42 3.80 11.12 2.78
CA ILE A 42 2.80 10.51 3.65
C ILE A 42 3.05 10.91 5.11
N THR A 43 1.98 11.23 5.80
CA THR A 43 1.91 11.40 7.26
C THR A 43 0.95 10.37 7.86
N TYR A 44 1.17 9.99 9.11
CA TYR A 44 0.31 9.01 9.79
C TYR A 44 -1.02 9.65 10.22
N ASP A 45 -2.09 8.86 10.18
CA ASP A 45 -3.44 9.28 10.57
C ASP A 45 -4.09 8.17 11.43
N CYS A 46 -4.37 8.51 12.69
CA CYS A 46 -4.90 7.55 13.66
C CYS A 46 -6.35 7.11 13.33
N SER A 47 -7.16 7.96 12.71
CA SER A 47 -8.53 7.60 12.31
C SER A 47 -8.51 6.58 11.16
N LEU A 48 -7.54 6.67 10.26
CA LEU A 48 -7.32 5.62 9.25
C LEU A 48 -6.82 4.31 9.86
N GLU A 49 -5.96 4.38 10.90
CA GLU A 49 -5.48 3.21 11.64
C GLU A 49 -6.64 2.48 12.32
N GLU A 50 -7.56 3.18 12.98
CA GLU A 50 -8.71 2.56 13.64
C GLU A 50 -9.52 1.69 12.68
N GLY A 51 -9.81 2.21 11.49
CA GLY A 51 -10.47 1.45 10.43
C GLY A 51 -9.67 0.24 9.94
N ALA A 52 -8.33 0.39 9.82
CA ALA A 52 -7.45 -0.70 9.44
C ALA A 52 -7.39 -1.78 10.53
N ILE A 53 -7.40 -1.40 11.81
CA ILE A 53 -7.48 -2.33 12.96
C ILE A 53 -8.77 -3.13 12.90
N SER A 54 -9.90 -2.45 12.72
CA SER A 54 -11.22 -3.09 12.67
C SER A 54 -11.33 -4.15 11.56
N TRP A 55 -10.76 -3.88 10.38
CA TRP A 55 -10.72 -4.88 9.31
C TRP A 55 -9.70 -5.99 9.59
N ALA A 56 -8.49 -5.65 10.01
CA ALA A 56 -7.42 -6.62 10.26
C ALA A 56 -7.79 -7.63 11.35
N ALA A 57 -8.48 -7.19 12.42
CA ALA A 57 -8.91 -8.02 13.54
C ALA A 57 -9.81 -9.21 13.12
N GLN A 58 -10.48 -9.11 11.98
CA GLN A 58 -11.31 -10.18 11.41
C GLN A 58 -10.49 -11.25 10.67
N CYS A 59 -9.16 -11.11 10.64
CA CYS A 59 -8.25 -12.01 9.92
C CYS A 59 -8.59 -12.22 8.43
N PRO A 60 -8.86 -11.14 7.67
CA PRO A 60 -9.30 -11.25 6.29
C PRO A 60 -8.20 -11.80 5.37
N LYS A 61 -8.64 -12.37 4.25
CA LYS A 61 -7.75 -12.79 3.14
C LYS A 61 -7.57 -11.70 2.07
N ALA A 62 -8.40 -10.66 2.09
CA ALA A 62 -8.44 -9.60 1.07
C ALA A 62 -8.82 -8.23 1.68
N SER A 63 -8.76 -7.18 0.88
CA SER A 63 -9.22 -5.83 1.28
C SER A 63 -10.72 -5.82 1.56
N SER A 64 -11.13 -4.91 2.44
CA SER A 64 -12.52 -4.65 2.80
C SER A 64 -13.32 -4.09 1.61
N PRO A 65 -14.63 -4.34 1.55
CA PRO A 65 -15.50 -3.71 0.58
C PRO A 65 -15.57 -2.20 0.83
N GLN A 66 -15.88 -1.41 -0.20
CA GLN A 66 -15.93 0.05 -0.07
C GLN A 66 -16.99 0.53 0.93
N SER A 67 -18.05 -0.25 1.15
CA SER A 67 -19.06 -0.01 2.19
C SER A 67 -18.48 0.03 3.61
N PHE A 68 -17.35 -0.64 3.84
CA PHE A 68 -16.65 -0.66 5.13
C PHE A 68 -15.57 0.42 5.27
N ARG A 69 -15.29 1.15 4.18
CA ARG A 69 -14.30 2.23 4.13
C ARG A 69 -14.64 3.31 3.09
N PRO A 70 -15.81 3.97 3.18
CA PRO A 70 -16.26 4.89 2.14
C PRO A 70 -15.21 5.97 1.81
N GLY A 71 -14.90 6.16 0.53
CA GLY A 71 -13.91 7.16 0.09
C GLY A 71 -12.44 6.87 0.41
N LEU A 72 -12.10 5.75 1.06
CA LEU A 72 -10.72 5.42 1.43
C LEU A 72 -10.13 4.33 0.53
N GLY A 73 -8.84 4.45 0.23
CA GLY A 73 -8.04 3.39 -0.39
C GLY A 73 -7.62 2.35 0.64
N GLU A 74 -7.32 1.12 0.23
CA GLU A 74 -6.84 0.08 1.14
C GLU A 74 -5.99 -0.98 0.44
N ASN A 75 -4.86 -1.30 1.06
CA ASN A 75 -4.08 -2.48 0.74
C ASN A 75 -4.19 -3.48 1.90
N CYS A 76 -4.44 -4.75 1.57
CA CYS A 76 -4.48 -5.85 2.52
C CYS A 76 -3.58 -6.97 2.01
N TYR A 77 -2.80 -7.60 2.89
CA TYR A 77 -2.00 -8.76 2.55
C TYR A 77 -1.91 -9.73 3.72
N SER A 78 -2.10 -11.02 3.42
CA SER A 78 -2.19 -12.08 4.42
C SER A 78 -1.23 -13.22 4.06
N PHE A 79 -0.38 -13.63 5.00
CA PHE A 79 0.71 -14.58 4.75
C PHE A 79 1.04 -15.44 5.99
N PRO A 80 1.66 -16.62 5.81
CA PRO A 80 2.03 -17.49 6.94
C PRO A 80 2.97 -16.80 7.94
N ALA A 81 2.75 -17.03 9.24
CA ALA A 81 3.50 -16.38 10.31
C ALA A 81 4.83 -17.08 10.67
N THR A 82 5.12 -18.25 10.08
CA THR A 82 6.18 -19.20 10.49
C THR A 82 7.60 -18.62 10.60
N ARG A 83 7.87 -17.43 10.04
CA ARG A 83 9.21 -16.80 10.03
C ARG A 83 9.20 -15.29 10.30
N PHE A 84 8.12 -14.77 10.85
CA PHE A 84 7.95 -13.33 11.02
C PHE A 84 7.60 -12.98 12.47
N ASN A 85 8.08 -11.82 12.89
CA ASN A 85 7.58 -11.05 14.03
C ASN A 85 6.83 -9.82 13.50
N PHE A 86 6.25 -9.00 14.36
CA PHE A 86 5.46 -7.84 13.91
C PHE A 86 6.24 -6.85 13.04
N ASP A 87 7.50 -6.55 13.36
CA ASP A 87 8.35 -5.65 12.58
C ASP A 87 8.62 -6.19 11.17
N THR A 88 9.10 -7.43 11.08
CA THR A 88 9.40 -8.08 9.80
C THR A 88 8.13 -8.39 9.00
N ALA A 89 7.00 -8.64 9.67
CA ALA A 89 5.70 -8.80 9.05
C ALA A 89 5.20 -7.49 8.42
N ALA A 90 5.34 -6.35 9.09
CA ALA A 90 5.01 -5.05 8.53
C ALA A 90 5.84 -4.75 7.26
N LYS A 91 7.16 -4.96 7.34
CA LYS A 91 8.08 -4.86 6.18
C LYS A 91 7.66 -5.77 5.02
N LYS A 92 7.22 -7.00 5.34
CA LYS A 92 6.73 -7.96 4.34
C LYS A 92 5.47 -7.46 3.65
N SER A 93 4.47 -6.98 4.40
CA SER A 93 3.25 -6.40 3.81
C SER A 93 3.55 -5.28 2.82
N VAL A 94 4.37 -4.29 3.23
CA VAL A 94 4.73 -3.17 2.37
C VAL A 94 5.52 -3.61 1.13
N THR A 95 6.38 -4.63 1.27
CA THR A 95 7.13 -5.19 0.15
C THR A 95 6.21 -5.87 -0.86
N GLU A 96 5.22 -6.64 -0.39
CA GLU A 96 4.29 -7.37 -1.26
C GLU A 96 3.32 -6.43 -1.98
N TRP A 97 2.89 -5.34 -1.34
CA TRP A 97 2.10 -4.30 -2.03
C TRP A 97 2.90 -3.55 -3.09
N TRP A 98 4.21 -3.38 -2.90
CA TRP A 98 5.05 -2.69 -3.89
C TRP A 98 5.48 -3.61 -5.04
N LYS A 99 5.63 -4.91 -4.77
CA LYS A 99 6.18 -5.92 -5.70
C LYS A 99 5.56 -5.92 -7.11
N PRO A 100 4.25 -5.73 -7.33
CA PRO A 100 3.62 -5.91 -8.65
C PRO A 100 4.26 -5.11 -9.78
N ILE A 101 4.89 -3.95 -9.49
CA ILE A 101 5.58 -3.16 -10.52
C ILE A 101 6.74 -3.91 -11.19
N ARG A 102 7.33 -4.89 -10.50
CA ARG A 102 8.45 -5.70 -11.01
C ARG A 102 8.02 -6.74 -12.04
N ASP A 103 6.72 -7.03 -12.13
CA ASP A 103 6.17 -8.09 -12.96
C ASP A 103 5.45 -7.56 -14.21
N VAL A 104 5.37 -6.23 -14.38
CA VAL A 104 4.66 -5.57 -15.48
C VAL A 104 5.55 -4.57 -16.24
N ASN A 105 5.17 -4.29 -17.49
CA ASN A 105 5.78 -3.26 -18.34
C ASN A 105 4.84 -2.07 -18.58
N TYR A 106 3.83 -1.85 -17.71
CA TYR A 106 2.96 -0.68 -17.80
C TYR A 106 3.72 0.63 -17.52
N PHE A 107 3.07 1.78 -17.81
CA PHE A 107 3.52 3.13 -17.44
C PHE A 107 4.82 3.63 -18.10
N GLU A 108 4.97 3.42 -19.41
CA GLU A 108 6.16 3.86 -20.16
C GLU A 108 6.41 5.36 -20.13
N LYS A 109 5.42 6.18 -20.49
CA LYS A 109 5.57 7.64 -20.59
C LYS A 109 4.89 8.38 -19.44
N VAL A 110 3.79 7.84 -18.92
CA VAL A 110 2.99 8.41 -17.83
C VAL A 110 2.39 7.27 -16.98
N VAL A 111 2.38 7.43 -15.66
CA VAL A 111 1.74 6.49 -14.72
C VAL A 111 0.24 6.77 -14.63
N VAL A 112 -0.52 6.42 -15.67
CA VAL A 112 -1.97 6.62 -15.69
C VAL A 112 -2.68 5.41 -15.09
N PHE A 113 -3.24 5.54 -13.88
CA PHE A 113 -4.16 4.55 -13.35
C PHE A 113 -5.48 4.59 -14.13
N ARG A 114 -5.96 3.41 -14.53
CA ARG A 114 -7.08 3.22 -15.46
C ARG A 114 -8.10 2.28 -14.81
N PRO A 115 -9.37 2.27 -15.25
CA PRO A 115 -10.40 1.42 -14.63
C PRO A 115 -10.01 -0.06 -14.58
N PHE A 116 -9.36 -0.60 -15.62
CA PHE A 116 -8.94 -2.01 -15.64
C PHE A 116 -7.80 -2.35 -14.66
N HIS A 117 -7.16 -1.34 -14.05
CA HIS A 117 -6.20 -1.56 -12.97
C HIS A 117 -6.88 -1.69 -11.60
N GLU A 118 -8.15 -1.32 -11.46
CA GLU A 118 -8.90 -1.50 -10.22
C GLU A 118 -9.11 -2.99 -9.94
N GLY A 119 -8.72 -3.44 -8.74
CA GLY A 119 -8.77 -4.86 -8.36
C GLY A 119 -7.71 -5.75 -9.02
N ALA A 120 -6.97 -5.26 -10.02
CA ALA A 120 -5.85 -5.99 -10.62
C ALA A 120 -4.65 -6.04 -9.65
N PRO A 121 -3.71 -7.00 -9.81
CA PRO A 121 -2.54 -7.10 -8.92
C PRO A 121 -1.75 -5.79 -8.78
N ILE A 122 -1.66 -4.99 -9.85
CA ILE A 122 -0.96 -3.69 -9.87
C ILE A 122 -1.60 -2.62 -8.97
N SER A 123 -2.88 -2.79 -8.58
CA SER A 123 -3.63 -1.83 -7.76
C SER A 123 -2.96 -1.51 -6.42
N THR A 124 -2.27 -2.49 -5.83
CA THR A 124 -1.58 -2.31 -4.54
C THR A 124 -0.37 -1.41 -4.66
N PHE A 125 0.42 -1.55 -5.73
CA PHE A 125 1.55 -0.68 -6.05
C PHE A 125 1.06 0.74 -6.34
N THR A 126 0.02 0.87 -7.17
CA THR A 126 -0.51 2.19 -7.57
C THR A 126 -1.13 2.92 -6.38
N GLN A 127 -1.74 2.22 -5.43
CA GLN A 127 -2.23 2.83 -4.20
C GLN A 127 -1.09 3.39 -3.34
N MET A 128 0.01 2.65 -3.19
CA MET A 128 1.21 3.15 -2.49
C MET A 128 1.87 4.33 -3.21
N GLY A 129 1.90 4.27 -4.55
CA GLY A 129 2.50 5.27 -5.42
C GLY A 129 1.56 6.42 -5.80
N TRP A 130 0.35 6.50 -5.23
CA TRP A 130 -0.62 7.53 -5.62
C TRP A 130 -0.17 8.92 -5.14
N ALA A 131 0.11 9.83 -6.08
CA ALA A 131 0.80 11.08 -5.79
C ALA A 131 0.12 11.91 -4.68
N THR A 132 -1.20 11.99 -4.70
CA THR A 132 -1.96 12.82 -3.75
C THR A 132 -2.39 12.11 -2.47
N SER A 133 -2.25 10.78 -2.36
CA SER A 133 -2.53 10.06 -1.10
C SER A 133 -1.43 10.37 -0.09
N ASN A 134 -1.70 11.27 0.86
CA ASN A 134 -0.73 11.79 1.81
C ASN A 134 -1.05 11.44 3.28
N LYS A 135 -2.13 10.70 3.53
CA LYS A 135 -2.51 10.16 4.84
C LYS A 135 -2.51 8.64 4.80
N LEU A 136 -1.94 8.04 5.84
CA LEU A 136 -1.80 6.58 5.99
C LEU A 136 -2.16 6.17 7.42
N GLY A 137 -2.93 5.10 7.56
CA GLY A 137 -3.12 4.42 8.84
C GLY A 137 -3.13 2.92 8.62
N CYS A 138 -2.39 2.18 9.46
CA CYS A 138 -2.11 0.77 9.23
C CYS A 138 -2.34 -0.08 10.48
N SER A 139 -2.58 -1.37 10.25
CA SER A 139 -2.63 -2.39 11.28
C SER A 139 -1.93 -3.65 10.78
N ILE A 140 -1.30 -4.36 11.71
CA ILE A 140 -0.74 -5.70 11.51
C ILE A 140 -1.19 -6.58 12.67
N VAL A 141 -1.85 -7.69 12.37
CA VAL A 141 -2.32 -8.64 13.39
C VAL A 141 -1.78 -10.04 13.12
N LYS A 142 -1.54 -10.80 14.19
CA LYS A 142 -1.26 -12.23 14.11
C LYS A 142 -2.56 -13.00 14.38
N CYS A 143 -3.09 -13.61 13.33
CA CYS A 143 -4.24 -14.49 13.37
C CYS A 143 -3.80 -15.87 13.90
N THR A 144 -3.96 -16.08 15.21
CA THR A 144 -3.43 -17.25 15.92
C THR A 144 -4.01 -18.56 15.40
N THR A 145 -5.33 -18.64 15.20
CA THR A 145 -6.02 -19.85 14.72
C THR A 145 -5.51 -20.32 13.35
N SER A 146 -5.22 -19.39 12.44
CA SER A 146 -4.75 -19.71 11.08
C SER A 146 -3.23 -19.58 10.91
N ASN A 147 -2.51 -19.24 11.99
CA ASN A 147 -1.08 -18.96 12.03
C ASN A 147 -0.60 -18.04 10.89
N ARG A 148 -1.29 -16.92 10.69
CA ARG A 148 -1.02 -15.93 9.63
C ARG A 148 -0.83 -14.54 10.20
N TYR A 149 -0.02 -13.74 9.53
CA TYR A 149 -0.06 -12.29 9.68
C TYR A 149 -1.01 -11.69 8.64
N VAL A 150 -1.77 -10.68 9.05
CA VAL A 150 -2.60 -9.87 8.16
C VAL A 150 -2.24 -8.40 8.37
N GLY A 151 -1.65 -7.80 7.33
CA GLY A 151 -1.38 -6.38 7.28
C GLY A 151 -2.46 -5.66 6.48
N VAL A 152 -2.94 -4.54 6.99
CA VAL A 152 -3.92 -3.66 6.33
C VAL A 152 -3.43 -2.23 6.45
N CYS A 153 -3.41 -1.47 5.35
CA CYS A 153 -3.17 -0.04 5.38
C CYS A 153 -4.28 0.67 4.60
N ARG A 154 -4.80 1.75 5.18
CA ARG A 154 -5.77 2.65 4.56
C ARG A 154 -5.12 3.96 4.14
N TYR A 155 -5.60 4.52 3.04
CA TYR A 155 -5.01 5.67 2.37
C TYR A 155 -6.08 6.74 2.13
N SER A 156 -5.72 7.99 2.38
CA SER A 156 -6.55 9.14 2.04
C SER A 156 -5.72 10.26 1.39
N PRO A 157 -6.27 10.98 0.40
CA PRO A 157 -7.46 10.61 -0.39
C PRO A 157 -7.29 9.28 -1.13
N ARG A 158 -8.39 8.57 -1.41
CA ARG A 158 -8.39 7.42 -2.34
C ARG A 158 -8.03 7.92 -3.76
N TYR A 159 -7.42 7.04 -4.56
CA TYR A 159 -7.24 7.33 -5.98
C TYR A 159 -8.58 7.71 -6.64
N SER A 160 -8.54 8.67 -7.56
CA SER A 160 -9.71 9.09 -8.34
C SER A 160 -9.38 8.93 -9.81
N LEU A 161 -10.16 8.12 -10.52
CA LEU A 161 -10.02 7.88 -11.96
C LEU A 161 -10.26 9.14 -12.80
N ILE A 162 -10.99 10.13 -12.25
CA ILE A 162 -11.35 11.38 -12.95
C ILE A 162 -10.20 12.40 -12.89
N ARG A 163 -9.27 12.25 -11.94
CA ARG A 163 -8.15 13.19 -11.70
C ARG A 163 -6.78 12.53 -11.80
N SER A 164 -6.68 11.39 -12.48
CA SER A 164 -5.37 10.83 -12.87
C SER A 164 -4.69 11.85 -13.80
N PRO A 165 -3.55 12.46 -13.43
CA PRO A 165 -2.82 13.36 -14.32
C PRO A 165 -2.29 12.64 -15.56
#